data_AF-A0A9N9XRR6-F1
#
_entry.id   AF-A0A9N9XRR6-F1
#
_cell.length_a   1.000
_cell.length_b   1.000
_cell.length_c   1.000
_cell.angle_alpha   90.00
_cell.angle_beta   90.00
_cell.angle_gamma   90.00
#
_symmetry.space_group_name_H-M   'P 1'
#
loop_
_entity.id
_entity.type
_entity.pdbx_description
1 polymer ?
#
loop_
_entity_poly.entity_id
_entity_poly.type
_entity_poly.pdbx_seq_one_letter_code
_entity_poly.pdbx_strand_id
1 'polypeptide(L)'
;MNSYAVIYVVLTIFGVVFSEELPPGGITKINCTKPFEFYDCGSACQTECKTLGEQCPIINIRCNDACYCISGYARDASGTCIPIKNCPPKCH
;
A
#
# COMPACT_ATOMS: atom_id res chain seq x y z
N MET A 1 -27.71 1.54 43.81
CA MET A 1 -27.48 1.22 42.39
C MET A 1 -27.01 -0.22 42.30
N ASN A 2 -27.78 -1.10 41.66
CA ASN A 2 -27.56 -2.55 41.74
C ASN A 2 -26.33 -2.97 40.93
N SER A 3 -25.57 -3.93 41.44
CA SER A 3 -24.33 -4.44 40.80
C SER A 3 -24.54 -4.84 39.33
N TYR A 4 -25.71 -5.41 39.01
CA TYR A 4 -26.09 -5.75 37.64
C TYR A 4 -26.16 -4.53 36.71
N ALA A 5 -26.66 -3.38 37.19
CA ALA A 5 -26.74 -2.16 36.39
C ALA A 5 -25.36 -1.60 36.04
N VAL A 6 -24.37 -1.76 36.94
CA VAL A 6 -22.98 -1.37 36.68
C VAL A 6 -22.37 -2.26 35.60
N ILE A 7 -22.62 -3.57 35.65
CA ILE A 7 -22.14 -4.53 34.66
C ILE A 7 -22.73 -4.24 33.27
N TYR A 8 -24.04 -4.00 33.19
CA TYR A 8 -24.69 -3.66 31.91
C TYR A 8 -24.12 -2.38 31.29
N VAL A 9 -23.88 -1.33 32.09
CA VAL A 9 -23.29 -0.06 31.61
C VAL A 9 -21.86 -0.26 31.10
N VAL A 10 -21.07 -1.09 31.77
CA VAL A 10 -19.70 -1.39 31.32
C VAL A 10 -19.72 -2.18 30.01
N LEU A 11 -20.59 -3.20 29.89
CA LEU A 11 -20.70 -4.00 28.67
C LEU A 11 -21.17 -3.18 27.45
N THR A 12 -22.10 -2.25 27.64
CA THR A 12 -22.55 -1.37 26.54
C THR A 12 -21.47 -0.35 26.16
N ILE A 13 -20.74 0.22 27.12
CA ILE A 13 -19.64 1.15 26.82
C ILE A 13 -18.53 0.44 26.02
N PHE A 14 -18.06 -0.72 26.46
CA PHE A 14 -17.05 -1.50 25.72
C PHE A 14 -17.55 -1.95 24.33
N GLY A 15 -18.83 -2.32 24.18
CA GLY A 15 -19.40 -2.68 22.88
C GLY A 15 -19.44 -1.54 21.86
N VAL A 16 -19.58 -0.28 22.32
CA VAL A 16 -19.61 0.90 21.45
C VAL A 16 -18.21 1.31 21.00
N VAL A 17 -17.17 1.11 21.83
CA VAL A 17 -15.78 1.45 21.45
C VAL A 17 -15.24 0.53 20.34
N PHE A 18 -15.74 -0.70 20.23
CA PHE A 18 -15.32 -1.67 19.20
C PHE A 18 -16.03 -1.52 17.85
N SER A 19 -16.92 -0.54 17.70
CA SER A 19 -17.55 -0.21 16.42
C SER A 19 -16.70 0.84 15.68
N GLU A 20 -15.41 0.58 15.50
CA GLU A 20 -14.56 1.43 14.67
C GLU A 20 -15.05 1.33 13.22
N GLU A 21 -15.78 2.36 12.78
CA GLU A 21 -16.06 2.60 11.38
C GLU A 21 -14.73 2.78 10.66
N LEU A 22 -14.25 1.72 9.99
CA LEU A 22 -13.10 1.82 9.12
C LEU A 22 -13.40 2.88 8.06
N PRO A 23 -12.51 3.87 7.85
CA PRO A 23 -12.71 4.85 6.80
C PRO A 23 -12.87 4.12 5.45
N PRO A 24 -13.68 4.66 4.52
CA PRO A 24 -13.78 4.12 3.17
C PRO A 24 -12.37 4.11 2.56
N GLY A 25 -11.82 2.90 2.38
CA GLY A 25 -10.40 2.70 2.04
C GLY A 25 -9.64 1.74 2.94
N GLY A 26 -10.27 1.15 3.96
CA GLY A 26 -9.89 -0.07 4.70
C GLY A 26 -8.39 -0.37 4.84
N ILE A 27 -7.88 -0.44 6.07
CA ILE A 27 -6.51 -0.84 6.43
C ILE A 27 -6.17 -2.29 6.01
N THR A 28 -6.06 -2.53 4.70
CA THR A 28 -5.41 -3.71 4.18
C THR A 28 -3.92 -3.53 4.43
N LYS A 29 -3.36 -4.29 5.36
CA LYS A 29 -1.92 -4.30 5.60
C LYS A 29 -1.23 -4.84 4.34
N ILE A 30 -0.71 -3.94 3.50
CA ILE A 30 0.07 -4.31 2.33
C ILE A 30 1.41 -4.88 2.82
N ASN A 31 1.66 -6.15 2.52
CA ASN A 31 2.91 -6.81 2.86
C ASN A 31 3.71 -7.08 1.58
N CYS A 32 4.84 -6.39 1.44
CA CYS A 32 5.71 -6.50 0.28
C CYS A 32 6.67 -7.68 0.47
N THR A 33 6.33 -8.82 -0.15
CA THR A 33 7.07 -10.08 0.01
C THR A 33 7.98 -10.39 -1.17
N LYS A 34 7.86 -9.67 -2.29
CA LYS A 34 8.74 -9.91 -3.44
C LYS A 34 10.13 -9.34 -3.16
N PRO A 35 11.17 -9.85 -3.84
CA PRO A 35 12.50 -9.29 -3.74
C PRO A 35 12.56 -7.83 -4.21
N PHE A 36 13.38 -7.03 -3.54
CA PHE A 36 13.73 -5.67 -3.94
C PHE A 36 12.55 -4.69 -4.03
N GLU A 37 11.50 -4.93 -3.25
CA GLU A 37 10.43 -3.96 -3.02
C GLU A 37 10.33 -3.55 -1.55
N PHE A 38 9.75 -2.38 -1.32
CA PHE A 38 9.42 -1.86 -0.01
C PHE A 38 8.01 -1.26 -0.04
N TYR A 39 7.32 -1.28 1.09
CA TYR A 39 6.06 -0.58 1.23
C TYR A 39 6.34 0.91 1.41
N ASP A 40 5.62 1.74 0.66
CA ASP A 40 5.64 3.19 0.83
C ASP A 40 4.32 3.81 0.39
N CYS A 41 4.11 5.07 0.75
CA CYS A 41 3.07 5.92 0.20
C CYS A 41 3.70 6.79 -0.89
N GLY A 42 3.62 6.35 -2.14
CA GLY A 42 4.41 6.92 -3.24
C GLY A 42 3.61 7.55 -4.38
N SER A 43 4.28 7.73 -5.52
CA SER A 43 3.72 8.30 -6.75
C SER A 43 2.67 7.39 -7.40
N ALA A 44 1.87 7.99 -8.29
CA ALA A 44 0.88 7.26 -9.08
C ALA A 44 1.50 6.19 -10.00
N CYS A 45 2.59 6.53 -10.68
CA CYS A 45 3.34 5.59 -11.51
C CYS A 45 4.48 4.95 -10.71
N GLN A 46 4.71 3.66 -10.91
CA GLN A 46 5.88 2.95 -10.38
C GLN A 46 7.01 2.93 -11.41
N THR A 47 8.22 2.61 -10.96
CA THR A 47 9.36 2.36 -11.86
C THR A 47 9.20 0.99 -12.51
N GLU A 48 8.84 0.95 -13.79
CA GLU A 48 8.65 -0.28 -14.57
C GLU A 48 9.63 -0.35 -15.72
N CYS A 49 10.14 -1.53 -16.06
CA CYS A 49 11.05 -1.73 -17.19
C CYS A 49 10.47 -1.19 -18.51
N LYS A 50 9.14 -1.30 -18.68
CA LYS A 50 8.43 -0.87 -19.90
C LYS A 50 8.47 0.65 -20.09
N THR A 51 8.37 1.41 -19.00
CA THR A 51 8.23 2.87 -19.01
C THR A 51 9.47 3.59 -18.47
N LEU A 52 10.62 2.91 -18.38
CA LEU A 52 11.86 3.49 -17.88
C LEU A 52 12.23 4.80 -18.59
N GLY A 53 12.41 5.88 -17.83
CA GLY A 53 12.75 7.20 -18.36
C GLY A 53 11.57 8.01 -18.92
N GLU A 54 10.34 7.47 -18.89
CA GLU A 54 9.14 8.23 -19.21
C GLU A 54 8.67 9.04 -17.99
N GLN A 55 8.16 10.24 -18.25
CA GLN A 55 7.59 11.07 -17.20
C GLN A 55 6.21 10.55 -16.82
N CYS A 56 5.93 10.40 -15.52
CA CYS A 56 4.60 10.05 -15.04
C CYS A 56 3.62 11.21 -15.32
N PRO A 57 2.58 11.01 -16.16
CA PRO A 57 1.63 12.07 -16.49
C PRO A 57 0.59 12.29 -15.39
N ILE A 58 0.51 11.37 -14.42
CA ILE A 58 -0.50 11.37 -13.36
C ILE A 58 0.09 12.00 -12.11
N ILE A 59 -0.56 13.05 -11.63
CA ILE A 59 -0.29 13.66 -10.33
C ILE A 59 -1.41 13.24 -9.38
N ASN A 60 -1.08 12.47 -8.36
CA ASN A 60 -2.04 12.00 -7.38
C ASN A 60 -2.25 13.05 -6.27
N ILE A 61 -3.51 13.20 -5.83
CA ILE A 61 -3.89 14.13 -4.73
C ILE A 61 -3.41 13.57 -3.37
N ARG A 62 -3.40 12.24 -3.24
CA ARG A 62 -2.85 11.47 -2.13
C ARG A 62 -1.87 10.45 -2.68
N CYS A 63 -0.82 10.17 -1.93
CA CYS A 63 0.12 9.12 -2.28
C CYS A 63 -0.57 7.75 -2.32
N ASN A 64 -0.05 6.84 -3.15
CA ASN A 64 -0.61 5.50 -3.27
C ASN A 64 0.10 4.58 -2.28
N ASP A 65 -0.67 3.90 -1.43
CA ASP A 65 -0.18 2.82 -0.61
C ASP A 65 0.11 1.59 -1.48
N ALA A 66 1.38 1.30 -1.73
CA ALA A 66 1.78 0.19 -2.59
C ALA A 66 3.19 -0.35 -2.27
N CYS A 67 3.54 -1.47 -2.89
CA CYS A 67 4.90 -1.98 -2.92
C CYS A 67 5.66 -1.36 -4.10
N TYR A 68 6.70 -0.58 -3.79
CA TYR A 68 7.56 0.09 -4.76
C TYR A 68 8.89 -0.63 -4.88
N CYS A 69 9.49 -0.64 -6.08
CA CYS A 69 10.86 -1.14 -6.23
C CYS A 69 11.84 -0.22 -5.50
N ILE A 70 12.82 -0.79 -4.81
CA ILE A 70 13.91 -0.02 -4.21
C ILE A 70 14.73 0.72 -5.29
N SER A 71 15.48 1.74 -4.89
CA SER A 71 16.30 2.53 -5.82
C SER A 71 17.24 1.66 -6.66
N GLY A 72 17.28 1.90 -7.97
CA GLY A 72 18.10 1.14 -8.93
C GLY A 72 17.42 -0.12 -9.50
N TYR A 73 16.18 -0.41 -9.08
CA TYR A 73 15.39 -1.54 -9.57
C TYR A 73 14.12 -1.05 -10.28
N ALA A 74 13.64 -1.85 -11.23
CA ALA A 74 12.40 -1.61 -11.95
C ALA A 74 11.58 -2.90 -12.06
N ARG A 75 10.25 -2.77 -12.03
CA ARG A 75 9.34 -3.91 -12.11
C ARG A 75 9.27 -4.40 -13.54
N ASP A 76 9.53 -5.69 -13.74
CA ASP A 76 9.44 -6.34 -15.05
C ASP A 76 8.00 -6.82 -15.36
N ALA A 77 7.81 -7.46 -16.52
CA ALA A 77 6.53 -8.01 -16.92
C ALA A 77 6.05 -9.19 -16.05
N SER A 78 6.94 -9.84 -15.28
CA SER A 78 6.57 -10.85 -14.28
C SER A 78 6.04 -10.22 -12.98
N GLY A 79 6.16 -8.90 -12.86
CA GLY A 79 5.79 -8.15 -11.67
C GLY A 79 6.86 -8.21 -10.57
N THR A 80 8.11 -8.51 -10.90
CA THR A 80 9.23 -8.57 -9.95
C THR A 80 10.19 -7.41 -10.18
N CYS A 81 10.70 -6.82 -9.10
CA CYS A 81 11.71 -5.76 -9.19
C CYS A 81 13.07 -6.38 -9.54
N ILE A 82 13.62 -6.00 -10.70
CA ILE A 82 14.95 -6.44 -11.16
C ILE A 82 15.88 -5.23 -11.31
N PRO A 83 17.21 -5.40 -11.27
CA PRO A 83 18.12 -4.29 -11.53
C PRO A 83 17.81 -3.63 -12.87
N ILE A 84 17.77 -2.30 -12.94
CA ILE A 84 17.41 -1.56 -14.18
C ILE A 84 18.26 -1.99 -15.38
N LYS A 85 19.55 -2.29 -15.14
CA LYS A 85 20.49 -2.80 -16.16
C LYS A 85 20.08 -4.14 -16.80
N ASN A 86 19.19 -4.90 -16.15
CA ASN A 86 18.68 -6.19 -16.62
C ASN A 86 17.31 -6.05 -17.28
N CYS A 87 16.73 -4.85 -17.37
CA CYS A 87 15.49 -4.65 -18.11
C CYS A 87 15.72 -4.97 -19.60
N PRO A 88 14.74 -5.60 -20.27
CA PRO A 88 14.82 -5.83 -21.70
C PRO A 88 14.93 -4.48 -22.43
N PRO A 89 15.62 -4.44 -23.58
CA PRO A 89 15.64 -3.24 -24.40
C PRO A 89 14.20 -2.85 -24.75
N LYS A 90 13.90 -1.55 -24.72
CA LYS A 90 12.61 -1.06 -25.21
C LYS A 90 12.49 -1.49 -26.68
N CYS A 91 11.42 -2.22 -27.00
CA CYS A 91 11.06 -2.41 -28.40
C CYS A 91 10.69 -1.03 -28.94
N HIS A 92 11.55 -0.48 -29.81
CA HIS A 92 11.24 0.71 -30.59
C HIS A 92 10.30 0.36 -31.73
#